data_AF-A0A089PAH7-F1
#
_entry.id   AF-A0A089PAH7-F1
#
_cell.length_a   1.000
_cell.length_b   1.000
_cell.length_c   1.000
_cell.angle_alpha   90.00
_cell.angle_beta   90.00
_cell.angle_gamma   90.00
#
_symmetry.space_group_name_H-M   'P 1'
#
loop_
_entity.id
_entity.type
_entity.pdbx_description
1 polymer ?
#
loop_
_entity_poly.entity_id
_entity_poly.type
_entity_poly.pdbx_seq_one_letter_code
_entity_poly.pdbx_strand_id
1 'polypeptide(L)'
;MSCSLIKFSSEDCGTCHRMSFFDSKVATELGIEFISVKLQDTVVYRKYRPILLRQYPTKEGMGWPTYLLVNDPDGEFEIIGELKGGIAKGDFRERLSNLIPN
;
A
#
# COMPACT_ATOMS: atom_id res chain seq x y z
N MET A 1 13.54 -8.62 8.93
CA MET A 1 12.10 -8.77 8.68
C MET A 1 11.82 -8.33 7.25
N SER A 2 11.02 -9.07 6.49
CA SER A 2 10.64 -8.70 5.12
C SER A 2 9.27 -8.06 5.14
N CYS A 3 9.21 -6.73 4.96
CA CYS A 3 7.95 -6.02 4.83
C CYS A 3 7.63 -5.79 3.36
N SER A 4 6.33 -5.76 3.04
CA SER A 4 5.83 -5.39 1.72
C SER A 4 4.86 -4.21 1.87
N LEU A 5 4.96 -3.24 0.96
CA LEU A 5 4.04 -2.11 0.86
C LEU A 5 2.98 -2.43 -0.20
N ILE A 6 1.76 -2.68 0.24
CA ILE A 6 0.63 -2.99 -0.64
C ILE A 6 -0.14 -1.72 -0.94
N LYS A 7 -0.12 -1.29 -2.20
CA LYS A 7 -0.90 -0.15 -2.70
C LYS A 7 -2.23 -0.65 -3.28
N PHE A 8 -3.33 -0.31 -2.63
CA PHE A 8 -4.67 -0.44 -3.20
C PHE A 8 -5.04 0.83 -3.98
N SER A 9 -5.47 0.65 -5.23
CA SER A 9 -5.85 1.74 -6.13
C SER A 9 -7.02 1.36 -7.04
N SER A 10 -7.65 2.38 -7.65
CA SER A 10 -8.66 2.24 -8.69
C SER A 10 -8.15 2.82 -10.00
N GLU A 11 -8.57 2.28 -11.14
CA GLU A 11 -8.27 2.83 -12.47
C GLU A 11 -8.80 4.26 -12.67
N ASP A 12 -9.91 4.60 -12.01
CA ASP A 12 -10.54 5.93 -12.07
C ASP A 12 -9.85 6.98 -11.17
N CYS A 13 -8.76 6.61 -10.51
CA CYS A 13 -8.01 7.50 -9.61
C CYS A 13 -6.83 8.15 -10.36
N GLY A 14 -7.04 9.36 -10.90
CA GLY A 14 -6.00 10.12 -11.61
C GLY A 14 -4.75 10.44 -10.76
N THR A 15 -4.90 10.48 -9.43
CA THR A 15 -3.78 10.62 -8.48
C THR A 15 -2.98 9.32 -8.35
N CYS A 16 -3.64 8.17 -8.45
CA CYS A 16 -3.03 6.86 -8.29
C CYS A 16 -2.03 6.58 -9.42
N HIS A 17 -2.38 6.91 -10.67
CA HIS A 17 -1.51 6.72 -11.84
C HIS A 17 -0.26 7.60 -11.82
N ARG A 18 -0.40 8.88 -11.42
CA ARG A 18 0.74 9.82 -11.33
C ARG A 18 1.79 9.42 -10.29
N MET A 19 1.37 8.69 -9.26
CA MET A 19 2.23 8.35 -8.11
C MET A 19 2.86 6.95 -8.21
N SER A 20 2.28 6.02 -8.97
CA SER A 20 2.70 4.59 -8.98
C SER A 20 4.20 4.35 -9.19
N PHE A 21 4.82 5.04 -10.16
CA PHE A 21 6.26 4.87 -10.41
C PHE A 21 7.11 5.38 -9.26
N PHE A 22 6.71 6.51 -8.67
CA PHE A 22 7.43 7.11 -7.56
C PHE A 22 7.30 6.28 -6.28
N ASP A 23 6.08 5.83 -5.96
CA ASP A 23 5.80 5.00 -4.78
C ASP A 23 6.64 3.73 -4.78
N SER A 24 6.67 3.03 -5.93
CA SER A 24 7.44 1.80 -6.11
C SER A 24 8.95 2.04 -6.02
N LYS A 25 9.44 3.14 -6.59
CA LYS A 25 10.86 3.51 -6.49
C LYS A 25 11.27 3.75 -5.04
N VAL A 26 10.48 4.53 -4.29
CA VAL A 26 10.78 4.83 -2.88
C VAL A 26 10.73 3.57 -2.02
N ALA A 27 9.73 2.71 -2.20
CA ALA A 27 9.65 1.44 -1.47
C ALA A 27 10.89 0.56 -1.73
N THR A 28 11.28 0.42 -3.01
CA THR A 28 12.49 -0.33 -3.40
C THR A 28 13.77 0.25 -2.78
N GLU A 29 13.93 1.58 -2.79
CA GLU A 29 15.07 2.26 -2.17
C GLU A 29 15.15 2.05 -0.66
N LEU A 30 14.01 1.87 0.01
CA LEU A 30 13.91 1.56 1.43
C LEU A 30 14.00 0.04 1.72
N GLY A 31 14.25 -0.79 0.71
CA GLY A 31 14.36 -2.24 0.86
C GLY A 31 13.02 -2.96 1.09
N ILE A 32 11.91 -2.32 0.76
CA ILE A 32 10.55 -2.87 0.91
C ILE A 32 10.05 -3.37 -0.45
N GLU A 33 9.44 -4.55 -0.47
CA GLU A 33 8.76 -5.04 -1.66
C GLU A 33 7.51 -4.19 -1.96
N PHE A 34 7.31 -3.78 -3.21
CA PHE A 34 6.13 -3.02 -3.59
C PHE A 34 5.10 -3.88 -4.33
N ILE A 35 3.89 -3.97 -3.77
CA ILE A 35 2.79 -4.76 -4.34
C ILE A 35 1.69 -3.79 -4.79
N SER A 36 1.48 -3.68 -6.11
CA SER A 36 0.42 -2.83 -6.67
C SER A 36 -0.86 -3.62 -6.90
N VAL A 37 -1.91 -3.31 -6.14
CA VAL A 37 -3.24 -3.92 -6.25
C VAL A 37 -4.21 -2.92 -6.87
N LYS A 38 -4.64 -3.20 -8.10
CA LYS A 38 -5.76 -2.48 -8.72
C LYS A 38 -7.06 -3.22 -8.41
N LEU A 39 -8.10 -2.50 -8.00
CA LEU A 39 -9.42 -3.07 -7.71
C LEU A 39 -10.01 -3.82 -8.92
N GLN A 40 -9.73 -3.34 -10.13
CA GLN A 40 -10.17 -3.89 -11.40
C GLN A 40 -9.42 -5.19 -11.75
N ASP A 41 -8.20 -5.38 -11.24
CA ASP A 41 -7.49 -6.66 -11.36
C ASP A 41 -8.05 -7.63 -10.31
N THR A 42 -9.12 -8.31 -10.68
CA THR A 42 -9.85 -9.18 -9.74
C THR A 42 -9.01 -10.35 -9.21
N VAL A 43 -7.97 -10.78 -9.93
CA VAL A 43 -7.10 -11.88 -9.49
C VAL A 43 -6.20 -11.41 -8.36
N VAL A 44 -5.46 -10.33 -8.58
CA VAL A 44 -4.56 -9.76 -7.56
C VAL A 44 -5.36 -9.18 -6.40
N TYR A 45 -6.48 -8.52 -6.68
CA TYR A 45 -7.36 -7.97 -5.64
C TYR A 45 -7.89 -9.07 -4.73
N ARG A 46 -8.37 -10.21 -5.25
CA ARG A 46 -8.85 -11.31 -4.41
C ARG A 46 -7.76 -11.85 -3.48
N LYS A 47 -6.51 -11.92 -3.94
CA LYS A 47 -5.37 -12.37 -3.13
C LYS A 47 -5.17 -11.48 -1.90
N TYR A 48 -5.11 -10.15 -2.08
CA TYR A 48 -4.76 -9.23 -1.00
C TYR A 48 -5.96 -8.54 -0.32
N ARG A 49 -7.18 -8.74 -0.81
CA ARG A 49 -8.42 -8.21 -0.20
C ARG A 49 -8.55 -8.54 1.29
N PRO A 50 -8.19 -9.74 1.80
CA PRO A 50 -8.26 -10.03 3.23
C PRO A 50 -7.50 -9.01 4.10
N ILE A 51 -6.31 -8.60 3.65
CA ILE A 51 -5.49 -7.58 4.34
C ILE A 51 -6.22 -6.23 4.36
N LEU A 52 -6.76 -5.80 3.21
CA LEU A 52 -7.52 -4.55 3.13
C LEU A 52 -8.72 -4.56 4.09
N LEU A 53 -9.46 -5.67 4.14
CA LEU A 53 -10.66 -5.78 4.99
C LEU A 53 -10.33 -5.97 6.47
N ARG A 54 -9.13 -6.43 6.82
CA ARG A 54 -8.66 -6.46 8.20
C ARG A 54 -8.55 -5.05 8.78
N GLN A 55 -8.10 -4.09 7.97
CA GLN A 55 -8.02 -2.67 8.33
C GLN A 55 -9.36 -1.94 8.11
N TYR A 56 -10.06 -2.28 7.03
CA TYR A 56 -11.30 -1.61 6.61
C TYR A 56 -12.45 -2.62 6.38
N PRO A 57 -13.06 -3.19 7.44
CA PRO A 57 -14.09 -4.22 7.30
C PRO A 57 -15.30 -3.77 6.47
N THR A 58 -15.70 -2.50 6.62
CA THR A 58 -16.81 -1.87 5.89
C THR A 58 -16.36 -1.01 4.71
N LYS A 59 -15.04 -0.90 4.45
CA LYS A 59 -14.41 0.03 3.50
C LYS A 59 -14.60 1.53 3.80
N GLU A 60 -15.25 1.89 4.91
CA GLU A 60 -15.38 3.27 5.34
C GLU A 60 -14.04 3.84 5.81
N GLY A 61 -13.79 5.13 5.55
CA GLY A 61 -12.54 5.80 5.97
C GLY A 61 -11.31 5.50 5.10
N MET A 62 -11.48 4.71 4.03
CA MET A 62 -10.44 4.51 3.02
C MET A 62 -10.16 5.82 2.25
N GLY A 63 -8.88 6.10 1.98
CA GLY A 63 -8.44 7.19 1.12
C GLY A 63 -7.66 6.65 -0.07
N TRP A 64 -7.92 7.12 -1.29
CA TRP A 64 -7.26 6.62 -2.50
C TRP A 64 -6.04 7.46 -2.91
N PRO A 65 -4.91 6.83 -3.27
CA PRO A 65 -4.55 5.44 -3.03
C PRO A 65 -4.40 5.11 -1.53
N THR A 66 -4.67 3.86 -1.15
CA THR A 66 -4.41 3.34 0.21
C THR A 66 -3.16 2.47 0.17
N TYR A 67 -2.23 2.67 1.10
CA TYR A 67 -1.02 1.86 1.24
C TYR A 67 -1.03 1.21 2.62
N LEU A 68 -0.81 -0.10 2.66
CA LEU A 68 -0.64 -0.86 3.89
C LEU A 68 0.77 -1.45 3.91
N LEU A 69 1.54 -1.16 4.97
CA LEU A 69 2.82 -1.82 5.22
C LEU A 69 2.53 -3.09 6.00
N VAL A 70 2.96 -4.23 5.46
CA VAL A 70 2.55 -5.55 5.93
C VAL A 70 3.76 -6.46 6.06
N ASN A 71 3.82 -7.23 7.15
CA ASN A 71 4.71 -8.37 7.29
C ASN A 71 4.02 -9.64 6.79
N ASP A 72 4.75 -10.50 6.08
CA ASP A 72 4.27 -11.78 5.52
C ASP A 72 2.90 -11.70 4.80
N PRO A 73 2.77 -10.92 3.72
CA PRO A 73 1.47 -10.67 3.06
C PRO A 73 0.84 -11.93 2.42
N ASP A 74 1.60 -13.01 2.28
CA ASP A 74 1.16 -14.28 1.68
C ASP A 74 0.85 -15.37 2.71
N GLY A 75 1.19 -15.14 3.99
CA GLY A 75 0.97 -16.07 5.10
C GLY A 75 0.12 -15.47 6.21
N GLU A 76 0.61 -15.55 7.45
CA GLU A 76 -0.05 -14.94 8.62
C GLU A 76 0.36 -13.47 8.73
N PHE A 77 -0.35 -12.65 7.96
CA PHE A 77 0.02 -11.26 7.80
C PHE A 77 -0.21 -10.40 9.07
N GLU A 78 0.69 -9.43 9.26
CA GLU A 78 0.54 -8.37 10.25
C GLU A 78 0.61 -7.00 9.58
N ILE A 79 -0.36 -6.13 9.85
CA ILE A 79 -0.36 -4.74 9.34
C ILE A 79 0.45 -3.88 10.30
N ILE A 80 1.58 -3.38 9.83
CA ILE A 80 2.51 -2.54 10.59
C ILE A 80 2.04 -1.08 10.59
N GLY A 81 1.50 -0.60 9.47
CA GLY A 81 1.08 0.79 9.33
C GLY A 81 0.33 1.10 8.03
N GLU A 82 -0.20 2.32 7.95
CA GLU A 82 -0.94 2.79 6.78
C GLU A 82 -0.49 4.17 6.30
N LEU A 83 -0.58 4.39 4.99
CA LEU A 83 -0.59 5.70 4.35
C LEU A 83 -1.83 5.77 3.45
N LYS A 84 -2.42 6.95 3.26
CA LYS A 84 -3.56 7.08 2.35
C LYS A 84 -3.69 8.46 1.73
N GLY A 85 -4.29 8.51 0.55
CA GLY A 85 -4.51 9.73 -0.22
C GLY A 85 -3.32 10.13 -1.10
N GLY A 86 -3.47 11.26 -1.80
CA GLY A 86 -2.39 11.86 -2.56
C GLY A 86 -1.35 12.52 -1.63
N ILE A 87 -0.20 11.88 -1.47
CA ILE A 87 0.90 12.39 -0.63
C ILE A 87 1.95 13.03 -1.55
N ALA A 88 2.51 14.17 -1.16
CA ALA A 88 3.60 14.80 -1.88
C ALA A 88 4.84 13.90 -1.89
N LYS A 89 5.65 13.96 -2.95
CA LYS A 89 6.79 13.06 -3.15
C LYS A 89 7.79 13.07 -1.99
N GLY A 90 8.11 14.24 -1.43
CA GLY A 90 9.01 14.37 -0.28
C GLY A 90 8.44 13.67 0.95
N ASP A 91 7.20 14.00 1.28
CA ASP A 91 6.48 13.49 2.45
C ASP A 91 6.24 11.97 2.39
N PHE A 92 6.06 11.40 1.20
CA PHE A 92 5.79 9.96 1.07
C PHE A 92 6.97 9.13 1.58
N ARG A 93 8.21 9.51 1.23
CA ARG A 93 9.40 8.80 1.70
C ARG A 93 9.54 8.89 3.21
N GLU A 94 9.46 10.11 3.75
CA GLU A 94 9.61 10.34 5.19
C GLU A 94 8.54 9.58 6.00
N ARG A 95 7.28 9.66 5.56
CA ARG A 95 6.19 8.96 6.24
C ARG A 95 6.36 7.45 6.14
N LEU A 96 6.75 6.92 4.98
CA LEU A 96 6.99 5.49 4.82
C LEU A 96 8.15 5.03 5.71
N SER A 97 9.27 5.73 5.74
CA SER A 97 10.42 5.37 6.57
C SER A 97 10.08 5.36 8.07
N ASN A 98 9.23 6.28 8.53
CA ASN A 98 8.80 6.33 9.93
C ASN A 98 7.88 5.16 10.34
N LEU A 99 7.30 4.43 9.38
CA LEU A 99 6.51 3.23 9.63
C LEU A 99 7.35 1.95 9.68
N ILE A 100 8.57 1.98 9.16
CA ILE A 100 9.45 0.81 9.13
C ILE A 100 9.96 0.54 10.55
N PRO A 101 9.74 -0.65 11.12
CA PRO A 101 10.30 -1.02 12.41
C PRO A 101 11.84 -1.01 12.34
N ASN A 102 12.51 -0.46 13.36
CA ASN A 102 13.98 -0.46 13.48
C ASN A 102 14.56 -1.87 13.62
#